data_AF-A0A9E5J2W9-F1
#
_entry.id   AF-A0A9E5J2W9-F1
#
_cell.length_a   1.000
_cell.length_b   1.000
_cell.length_c   1.000
_cell.angle_alpha   90.00
_cell.angle_beta   90.00
_cell.angle_gamma   90.00
#
_symmetry.space_group_name_H-M   'P 1'
#
loop_
_entity.id
_entity.type
_entity.pdbx_description
1 polymer ?
#
loop_
_entity_poly.entity_id
_entity_poly.type
_entity_poly.pdbx_seq_one_letter_code
_entity_poly.pdbx_strand_id
1 'polypeptide(L)'
;MTHEVLQGPSEWDALHPYASLTPDAVLDALVDIGLTGDGRLTALSSYENRVYQIQLETEFTPTQTDGAPVPHSVVAKFYRPGRWTDAQIQEEHDFAAALVAAEVPVVPPLSLQGHTLHHKAFAESSTKLALQGQTFQGFSFSVSERRGGRSPELDDGEVLEWIGRFLARIHTVGAAQPFHHRPTLSIDTFMQEPKDWLCKHKAIPMEVERAWQDAWQQAMDVMHTAGLGSAHGSDWPQFQMLRLHGDCHPGNILWTPADLPGGGPHFVDLDDARMGPAVQDLWMLLSGDRKQRSGQLSMLLDGYEQVRDFDRRELALIEPLRTLRLVHYSAWLARRWDDPIFPINFPWFGTPDYWRGQVQMLEEQIEQMQEPLLMV
;
A
#
# COMPACT_ATOMS: atom_id res chain seq x y z
N MET A 1 -45.82 -16.63 0.75
CA MET A 1 -45.01 -15.88 1.71
C MET A 1 -43.93 -16.84 2.23
N THR A 2 -42.85 -16.94 1.48
CA THR A 2 -41.66 -17.70 1.86
C THR A 2 -40.80 -16.76 2.69
N HIS A 3 -40.63 -17.08 3.96
CA HIS A 3 -39.66 -16.41 4.83
C HIS A 3 -38.26 -16.68 4.27
N GLU A 4 -37.63 -15.65 3.70
CA GLU A 4 -36.18 -15.64 3.53
C GLU A 4 -35.56 -15.62 4.93
N VAL A 5 -34.97 -16.75 5.31
CA VAL A 5 -34.04 -16.81 6.42
C VAL A 5 -32.81 -16.07 5.96
N LEU A 6 -32.60 -14.85 6.48
CA LEU A 6 -31.30 -14.18 6.45
C LEU A 6 -30.28 -15.17 7.02
N GLN A 7 -29.47 -15.77 6.14
CA GLN A 7 -28.33 -16.55 6.59
C GLN A 7 -27.39 -15.56 7.28
N GLY A 8 -27.28 -15.70 8.60
CA GLY A 8 -26.26 -15.01 9.36
C GLY A 8 -24.86 -15.35 8.82
N PRO A 9 -23.84 -14.55 9.16
CA PRO A 9 -22.46 -14.81 8.75
C PRO A 9 -22.08 -16.27 9.04
N SER A 10 -21.33 -16.87 8.12
CA SER A 10 -20.87 -18.25 8.25
C SER A 10 -20.06 -18.42 9.54
N GLU A 11 -20.00 -19.62 10.13
CA GLU A 11 -19.15 -19.87 11.32
C GLU A 11 -17.68 -19.44 11.12
N TRP A 12 -17.23 -19.27 9.87
CA TRP A 12 -15.90 -18.80 9.51
C TRP A 12 -15.73 -17.28 9.65
N ASP A 13 -16.78 -16.51 9.41
CA ASP A 13 -16.77 -15.05 9.56
C ASP A 13 -16.57 -14.64 11.03
N ALA A 14 -17.00 -15.45 11.99
CA ALA A 14 -16.99 -15.12 13.43
C ALA A 14 -15.60 -15.15 14.10
N LEU A 15 -14.56 -15.64 13.40
CA LEU A 15 -13.21 -15.83 13.96
C LEU A 15 -12.19 -14.78 13.51
N HIS A 16 -12.49 -13.99 12.47
CA HIS A 16 -11.55 -12.99 11.96
C HIS A 16 -11.65 -11.68 12.78
N PRO A 17 -10.53 -10.98 13.09
CA PRO A 17 -10.57 -9.74 13.91
C PRO A 17 -11.59 -8.71 13.40
N TYR A 18 -11.68 -8.51 12.08
CA TYR A 18 -12.65 -7.59 11.45
C TYR A 18 -14.12 -7.96 11.60
N ALA A 19 -14.46 -9.18 12.04
CA ALA A 19 -15.84 -9.55 12.35
C ALA A 19 -16.44 -8.68 13.46
N SER A 20 -15.60 -8.19 14.37
CA SER A 20 -15.98 -7.28 15.45
C SER A 20 -16.14 -5.83 15.02
N LEU A 21 -15.72 -5.46 13.80
CA LEU A 21 -15.78 -4.10 13.27
C LEU A 21 -17.10 -3.87 12.53
N THR A 22 -18.20 -3.90 13.27
CA THR A 22 -19.54 -3.60 12.76
C THR A 22 -19.67 -2.11 12.41
N PRO A 23 -20.65 -1.70 11.58
CA PRO A 23 -20.93 -0.29 11.34
C PRO A 23 -21.12 0.53 12.63
N ASP A 24 -21.78 -0.05 13.64
CA ASP A 24 -21.95 0.59 14.95
C ASP A 24 -20.59 0.77 15.65
N ALA A 25 -19.72 -0.25 15.64
CA ALA A 25 -18.38 -0.14 16.22
C ALA A 25 -17.52 0.93 15.55
N VAL A 26 -17.68 1.12 14.23
CA VAL A 26 -17.02 2.20 13.48
C VAL A 26 -17.54 3.56 13.92
N LEU A 27 -18.87 3.75 13.99
CA LEU A 27 -19.46 5.02 14.42
C LEU A 27 -19.11 5.35 15.88
N ASP A 28 -19.13 4.35 16.77
CA ASP A 28 -18.72 4.52 18.16
C ASP A 28 -17.24 4.94 18.26
N ALA A 29 -16.37 4.40 17.39
CA ALA A 29 -14.96 4.81 17.36
C ALA A 29 -14.80 6.30 16.97
N LEU A 30 -15.64 6.81 16.07
CA LEU A 30 -15.66 8.24 15.75
C LEU A 30 -16.13 9.08 16.94
N VAL A 31 -17.16 8.63 17.66
CA VAL A 31 -17.68 9.32 18.85
C VAL A 31 -16.61 9.42 19.94
N ASP A 32 -15.83 8.36 20.16
CA ASP A 32 -14.74 8.33 21.14
C ASP A 32 -13.70 9.44 20.91
N ILE A 33 -13.51 9.85 19.65
CA ILE A 33 -12.57 10.91 19.26
C ILE A 33 -13.25 12.26 19.00
N GLY A 34 -14.53 12.40 19.37
CA GLY A 34 -15.28 13.66 19.30
C GLY A 34 -15.89 13.97 17.93
N LEU A 35 -16.06 12.96 17.07
CA LEU A 35 -16.73 13.09 15.78
C LEU A 35 -18.08 12.37 15.80
N THR A 36 -19.14 13.03 15.33
CA THR A 36 -20.48 12.41 15.22
C THR A 36 -20.83 12.22 13.75
N GLY A 37 -21.07 10.98 13.34
CA GLY A 37 -21.55 10.64 12.00
C GLY A 37 -23.06 10.86 11.85
N ASP A 38 -23.53 11.23 10.67
CA ASP A 38 -24.96 11.43 10.37
C ASP A 38 -25.70 10.13 9.97
N GLY A 39 -25.04 8.99 10.10
CA GLY A 39 -25.51 7.67 9.70
C GLY A 39 -25.15 7.25 8.27
N ARG A 40 -24.68 8.16 7.40
CA ARG A 40 -24.18 7.80 6.07
C ARG A 40 -22.75 7.26 6.17
N LEU A 41 -22.65 5.94 6.21
CA LEU A 41 -21.41 5.18 6.25
C LEU A 41 -21.32 4.28 5.01
N THR A 42 -20.18 4.30 4.32
CA THR A 42 -19.92 3.47 3.13
C THR A 42 -18.56 2.80 3.26
N ALA A 43 -18.53 1.47 3.23
CA ALA A 43 -17.27 0.73 3.16
C ALA A 43 -16.60 0.96 1.78
N LEU A 44 -15.32 1.29 1.78
CA LEU A 44 -14.51 1.45 0.57
C LEU A 44 -13.74 0.16 0.27
N SER A 45 -13.42 -0.07 -1.00
CA SER A 45 -12.66 -1.24 -1.43
C SER A 45 -11.20 -1.12 -0.99
N SER A 46 -10.87 -1.68 0.17
CA SER A 46 -9.51 -1.86 0.68
C SER A 46 -9.35 -3.26 1.25
N TYR A 47 -8.36 -4.00 0.75
CA TYR A 47 -8.14 -5.40 1.13
C TYR A 47 -7.26 -5.54 2.38
N GLU A 48 -6.32 -4.62 2.57
CA GLU A 48 -5.42 -4.65 3.70
C GLU A 48 -6.11 -4.16 4.97
N ASN A 49 -6.59 -2.93 4.93
CA ASN A 49 -7.21 -2.21 6.03
C ASN A 49 -8.73 -2.13 5.80
N ARG A 50 -9.52 -1.93 6.87
CA ARG A 50 -10.95 -1.62 6.69
C ARG A 50 -11.13 -0.12 6.63
N VAL A 51 -11.62 0.35 5.50
CA VAL A 51 -11.74 1.78 5.20
C VAL A 51 -13.20 2.12 5.00
N TYR A 52 -13.65 3.17 5.67
CA TYR A 52 -15.03 3.64 5.62
C TYR A 52 -15.05 5.13 5.28
N GLN A 53 -15.91 5.52 4.35
CA GLN A 53 -16.30 6.91 4.15
C GLN A 53 -17.49 7.22 5.06
N ILE A 54 -17.39 8.31 5.82
CA ILE A 54 -18.44 8.76 6.75
C ILE A 54 -18.78 10.22 6.46
N GLN A 55 -20.08 10.54 6.50
CA GLN A 55 -20.55 11.93 6.57
C GLN A 55 -20.79 12.30 8.03
N LEU A 56 -20.26 13.44 8.45
CA LEU A 56 -20.42 13.97 9.79
C LEU A 56 -21.66 14.86 9.89
N GLU A 57 -22.23 14.95 11.07
CA GLU A 57 -23.28 15.93 11.37
C GLU A 57 -22.79 17.36 11.10
N THR A 58 -23.70 18.23 10.66
CA THR A 58 -23.39 19.62 10.30
C THR A 58 -23.79 20.63 11.37
N GLU A 59 -24.53 20.22 12.39
CA GLU A 59 -24.95 21.08 13.50
C GLU A 59 -23.77 21.48 14.40
N PHE A 60 -22.73 20.67 14.43
CA PHE A 60 -21.47 20.93 15.11
C PHE A 60 -20.32 20.92 14.10
N THR A 61 -19.39 21.87 14.22
CA THR A 61 -18.15 21.87 13.44
C THR A 61 -17.00 21.54 14.38
N PRO A 62 -16.65 20.25 14.53
CA PRO A 62 -15.50 19.88 15.34
C PRO A 62 -14.24 20.52 14.75
N THR A 63 -13.26 20.75 15.61
CA THR A 63 -11.96 21.31 15.22
C THR A 63 -10.86 20.31 15.52
N GLN A 64 -9.86 20.31 14.66
CA GLN A 64 -8.59 19.65 14.91
C GLN A 64 -7.83 20.36 16.04
N THR A 65 -6.77 19.73 16.53
CA THR A 65 -5.92 20.25 17.61
C THR A 65 -5.37 21.66 17.34
N ASP A 66 -5.10 21.98 16.07
CA ASP A 66 -4.60 23.28 15.63
C ASP A 66 -5.70 24.33 15.41
N GLY A 67 -6.96 23.98 15.66
CA GLY A 67 -8.13 24.83 15.45
C GLY A 67 -8.71 24.79 14.03
N ALA A 68 -8.10 24.06 13.09
CA ALA A 68 -8.67 23.89 11.75
C ALA A 68 -9.99 23.11 11.82
N PRO A 69 -11.03 23.49 11.06
CA PRO A 69 -12.29 22.75 11.06
C PRO A 69 -12.10 21.35 10.48
N VAL A 70 -12.79 20.38 11.06
CA VAL A 70 -12.87 19.02 10.50
C VAL A 70 -13.84 19.04 9.31
N PRO A 71 -13.46 18.46 8.15
CA PRO A 71 -14.35 18.34 6.99
C PRO A 71 -15.59 17.50 7.30
N HIS A 72 -16.74 17.88 6.73
CA HIS A 72 -17.99 17.11 6.92
C HIS A 72 -17.99 15.72 6.27
N SER A 73 -17.03 15.43 5.38
CA SER A 73 -16.84 14.08 4.82
C SER A 73 -15.44 13.60 5.14
N VAL A 74 -15.35 12.48 5.84
CA VAL A 74 -14.10 11.89 6.31
C VAL A 74 -13.97 10.45 5.87
N VAL A 75 -12.74 9.95 5.92
CA VAL A 75 -12.41 8.54 5.70
C VAL A 75 -11.76 8.01 6.98
N ALA A 76 -12.36 6.98 7.58
CA ALA A 76 -11.77 6.26 8.71
C ALA A 76 -11.07 5.00 8.21
N LYS A 77 -9.80 4.84 8.57
CA LYS A 77 -8.95 3.69 8.22
C LYS A 77 -8.62 2.92 9.48
N PHE A 78 -9.13 1.70 9.60
CA PHE A 78 -8.82 0.76 10.67
C PHE A 78 -7.71 -0.17 10.21
N TYR A 79 -6.55 -0.07 10.87
CA TYR A 79 -5.35 -0.81 10.50
C TYR A 79 -5.51 -2.30 10.83
N ARG A 80 -4.99 -3.17 9.96
CA ARG A 80 -5.02 -4.62 10.20
C ARG A 80 -4.22 -4.96 11.46
N PRO A 81 -4.84 -5.59 12.48
CA PRO A 81 -4.12 -6.01 13.67
C PRO A 81 -2.94 -6.91 13.32
N GLY A 82 -1.77 -6.61 13.87
CA GLY A 82 -0.54 -7.37 13.67
C GLY A 82 0.23 -7.07 12.38
N ARG A 83 -0.26 -6.19 11.48
CA ARG A 83 0.51 -5.73 10.30
C ARG A 83 1.54 -4.68 10.67
N TRP A 84 1.09 -3.59 11.30
CA TRP A 84 1.95 -2.50 11.75
C TRP A 84 1.79 -2.28 13.25
N THR A 85 2.91 -1.99 13.91
CA THR A 85 2.90 -1.48 15.30
C THR A 85 2.46 -0.01 15.31
N ASP A 86 1.98 0.47 16.46
CA ASP A 86 1.63 1.89 16.60
C ASP A 86 2.78 2.83 16.27
N ALA A 87 4.02 2.47 16.61
CA ALA A 87 5.21 3.25 16.27
C ALA A 87 5.43 3.34 14.76
N GLN A 88 5.17 2.25 14.02
CA GLN A 88 5.25 2.25 12.55
C GLN A 88 4.11 3.07 11.92
N ILE A 89 2.90 2.99 12.46
CA ILE A 89 1.78 3.81 11.99
C ILE A 89 2.05 5.29 12.25
N GLN A 90 2.54 5.63 13.45
CA GLN A 90 2.89 7.01 13.79
C GLN A 90 4.00 7.56 12.89
N GLU A 91 5.00 6.76 12.53
CA GLU A 91 6.03 7.20 11.56
C GLU A 91 5.46 7.56 10.19
N GLU A 92 4.46 6.82 9.70
CA GLU A 92 3.73 7.18 8.47
C GLU A 92 3.00 8.51 8.65
N HIS A 93 2.31 8.70 9.77
CA HIS A 93 1.59 9.94 10.07
C HIS A 93 2.54 11.14 10.13
N ASP A 94 3.69 10.99 10.76
CA ASP A 94 4.72 12.03 10.86
C ASP A 94 5.33 12.35 9.48
N PHE A 95 5.50 11.33 8.64
CA PHE A 95 5.93 11.54 7.26
C PHE A 95 4.87 12.28 6.44
N ALA A 96 3.59 11.90 6.55
CA ALA A 96 2.48 12.61 5.90
C ALA A 96 2.43 14.08 6.33
N ALA A 97 2.59 14.37 7.63
CA ALA A 97 2.65 15.73 8.16
C ALA A 97 3.86 16.52 7.58
N ALA A 98 5.04 15.90 7.49
CA ALA A 98 6.21 16.52 6.89
C ALA A 98 6.03 16.82 5.39
N LEU A 99 5.34 15.94 4.66
CA LEU A 99 4.99 16.13 3.25
C LEU A 99 4.06 17.33 3.06
N VAL A 100 3.00 17.43 3.88
CA VAL A 100 2.09 18.59 3.87
C VAL A 100 2.81 19.88 4.23
N ALA A 101 3.69 19.87 5.23
CA ALA A 101 4.49 21.03 5.61
C ALA A 101 5.43 21.50 4.49
N ALA A 102 5.84 20.59 3.60
CA ALA A 102 6.61 20.88 2.39
C ALA A 102 5.72 21.14 1.16
N GLU A 103 4.41 21.39 1.37
CA GLU A 103 3.39 21.67 0.35
C GLU A 103 3.22 20.54 -0.69
N VAL A 104 3.51 19.30 -0.32
CA VAL A 104 3.25 18.11 -1.15
C VAL A 104 1.79 17.68 -0.96
N PRO A 105 1.04 17.43 -2.04
CA PRO A 105 -0.38 17.12 -2.00
C PRO A 105 -0.60 15.66 -1.59
N VAL A 106 -0.46 15.39 -0.30
CA VAL A 106 -0.90 14.15 0.34
C VAL A 106 -2.11 14.42 1.23
N VAL A 107 -2.82 13.37 1.61
CA VAL A 107 -3.95 13.46 2.54
C VAL A 107 -3.49 12.94 3.91
N PRO A 108 -3.11 13.82 4.87
CA PRO A 108 -2.69 13.37 6.19
C PRO A 108 -3.88 12.94 7.04
N PRO A 109 -3.67 12.09 8.05
CA PRO A 109 -4.65 11.91 9.11
C PRO A 109 -4.86 13.22 9.89
N LEU A 110 -6.10 13.47 10.28
CA LEU A 110 -6.52 14.61 11.09
C LEU A 110 -5.93 14.49 12.49
N SER A 111 -5.51 15.62 13.07
CA SER A 111 -5.11 15.67 14.48
C SER A 111 -6.33 15.93 15.34
N LEU A 112 -6.81 14.90 16.04
CA LEU A 112 -7.98 14.93 16.90
C LEU A 112 -7.54 14.66 18.34
N GLN A 113 -7.98 15.50 19.28
CA GLN A 113 -7.58 15.37 20.70
C GLN A 113 -6.05 15.27 20.93
N GLY A 114 -5.25 15.92 20.10
CA GLY A 114 -3.78 15.89 20.18
C GLY A 114 -3.10 14.70 19.48
N HIS A 115 -3.85 13.80 18.85
CA HIS A 115 -3.33 12.57 18.23
C HIS A 115 -3.85 12.39 16.81
N THR A 116 -3.10 11.67 15.97
CA THR A 116 -3.55 11.23 14.63
C THR A 116 -3.84 9.73 14.58
N LEU A 117 -3.26 8.98 15.52
CA LEU A 117 -3.50 7.56 15.73
C LEU A 117 -4.39 7.37 16.97
N HIS A 118 -5.45 6.60 16.80
CA HIS A 118 -6.45 6.32 17.82
C HIS A 118 -6.67 4.81 17.95
N HIS A 119 -7.38 4.41 19.01
CA HIS A 119 -7.58 3.00 19.35
C HIS A 119 -9.05 2.72 19.64
N LYS A 120 -9.57 1.65 19.07
CA LYS A 120 -10.90 1.11 19.38
C LYS A 120 -10.74 -0.32 19.88
N ALA A 121 -11.13 -0.58 21.13
CA ALA A 121 -11.17 -1.94 21.65
C ALA A 121 -12.18 -2.79 20.85
N PHE A 122 -11.90 -4.07 20.66
CA PHE A 122 -12.91 -5.00 20.15
C PHE A 122 -14.10 -5.00 21.12
N ALA A 123 -15.32 -5.08 20.60
CA ALA A 123 -16.47 -5.43 21.43
C ALA A 123 -16.16 -6.74 22.17
N GLU A 124 -16.58 -6.90 23.43
CA GLU A 124 -16.36 -8.12 24.21
C GLU A 124 -16.86 -9.35 23.43
N SER A 125 -15.94 -9.98 22.71
CA SER A 125 -16.18 -11.25 22.06
C SER A 125 -15.94 -12.35 23.08
N SER A 126 -16.89 -13.25 23.23
CA SER A 126 -16.77 -14.49 24.02
C SER A 126 -15.65 -15.42 23.51
N THR A 127 -14.96 -15.05 22.44
CA THR A 127 -13.83 -15.76 21.86
C THR A 127 -12.55 -14.93 22.01
N LYS A 128 -11.73 -15.28 23.00
CA LYS A 128 -10.32 -14.86 23.08
C LYS A 128 -9.56 -15.50 21.92
N LEU A 129 -9.47 -14.82 20.77
CA LEU A 129 -8.42 -15.15 19.82
C LEU A 129 -7.09 -14.66 20.40
N ALA A 130 -6.26 -15.62 20.83
CA ALA A 130 -4.86 -15.36 21.12
C ALA A 130 -4.15 -15.04 19.79
N LEU A 131 -4.25 -13.78 19.35
CA LEU A 131 -3.37 -13.23 18.32
C LEU A 131 -1.96 -13.21 18.92
N GLN A 132 -1.17 -14.24 18.58
CA GLN A 132 0.28 -14.38 18.77
C GLN A 132 0.93 -13.35 19.71
N GLY A 133 0.67 -13.47 21.01
CA GLY A 133 1.47 -12.82 22.06
C GLY A 133 1.45 -11.29 22.15
N GLN A 134 0.53 -10.58 21.48
CA GLN A 134 0.41 -9.11 21.62
C GLN A 134 -0.78 -8.70 22.50
N THR A 135 -0.53 -7.68 23.31
CA THR A 135 -1.35 -7.27 24.47
C THR A 135 -2.57 -6.41 24.11
N PHE A 136 -2.72 -5.99 22.86
CA PHE A 136 -3.82 -5.11 22.43
C PHE A 136 -4.93 -5.90 21.72
N GLN A 137 -6.16 -5.80 22.23
CA GLN A 137 -7.37 -6.46 21.73
C GLN A 137 -8.28 -5.40 21.09
N GLY A 138 -7.82 -4.79 20.00
CA GLY A 138 -8.57 -3.75 19.30
C GLY A 138 -7.99 -3.42 17.93
N PHE A 139 -8.50 -2.35 17.35
CA PHE A 139 -7.99 -1.72 16.14
C PHE A 139 -7.28 -0.42 16.48
N SER A 140 -6.08 -0.23 15.93
CA SER A 140 -5.55 1.12 15.75
C SER A 140 -6.26 1.71 14.52
N PHE A 141 -6.60 3.00 14.54
CA PHE A 141 -7.28 3.66 13.43
C PHE A 141 -6.91 5.14 13.32
N SER A 142 -7.13 5.70 12.14
CA SER A 142 -6.97 7.13 11.87
C SER A 142 -8.14 7.64 11.03
N VAL A 143 -8.35 8.96 11.06
CA VAL A 143 -9.38 9.64 10.27
C VAL A 143 -8.73 10.69 9.41
N SER A 144 -9.02 10.70 8.11
CA SER A 144 -8.50 11.68 7.16
C SER A 144 -9.65 12.40 6.43
N GLU A 145 -9.35 13.53 5.80
CA GLU A 145 -10.31 14.17 4.90
C GLU A 145 -10.65 13.24 3.73
N ARG A 146 -11.93 13.21 3.33
CA ARG A 146 -12.30 12.57 2.06
C ARG A 146 -11.89 13.49 0.91
N ARG A 147 -10.93 13.04 0.09
CA ARG A 147 -10.59 13.68 -1.19
C ARG A 147 -11.24 12.94 -2.36
N GLY A 148 -11.72 13.72 -3.32
CA GLY A 148 -12.19 13.23 -4.61
C GLY A 148 -11.11 13.41 -5.67
N GLY A 149 -11.29 12.73 -6.81
CA GLY A 149 -10.42 12.83 -7.97
C GLY A 149 -10.65 11.64 -8.88
N ARG A 150 -10.21 11.73 -10.13
CA ARG A 150 -10.17 10.60 -11.07
C ARG A 150 -8.77 9.99 -11.09
N SER A 151 -8.62 8.77 -11.57
CA SER A 151 -7.27 8.26 -11.86
C SER A 151 -6.58 9.14 -12.91
N PRO A 152 -5.25 9.35 -12.81
CA PRO A 152 -4.51 10.12 -13.80
C PRO A 152 -4.51 9.43 -15.17
N GLU A 153 -4.52 10.23 -16.24
CA GLU A 153 -4.37 9.76 -17.62
C GLU A 153 -2.87 9.67 -17.94
N LEU A 154 -2.26 8.48 -17.76
CA LEU A 154 -0.82 8.27 -17.91
C LEU A 154 -0.32 8.27 -19.37
N ASP A 155 -1.23 8.48 -20.32
CA ASP A 155 -0.94 8.58 -21.75
C ASP A 155 -0.60 10.04 -22.12
N ASP A 156 -0.87 10.98 -21.21
CA ASP A 156 -0.60 12.41 -21.32
C ASP A 156 0.75 12.75 -20.67
N GLY A 157 1.68 13.25 -21.49
CA GLY A 157 3.02 13.66 -21.04
C GLY A 157 2.99 14.78 -20.00
N GLU A 158 2.05 15.73 -20.08
CA GLU A 158 1.95 16.81 -19.11
C GLU A 158 1.54 16.28 -17.72
N VAL A 159 0.63 15.30 -17.69
CA VAL A 159 0.23 14.62 -16.46
C VAL A 159 1.42 13.88 -15.84
N LEU A 160 2.18 13.15 -16.65
CA LEU A 160 3.38 12.44 -16.20
C LEU A 160 4.46 13.40 -15.65
N GLU A 161 4.75 14.51 -16.34
CA GLU A 161 5.70 15.50 -15.83
C GLU A 161 5.28 16.07 -14.47
N TRP A 162 3.98 16.35 -14.30
CA TRP A 162 3.45 16.80 -13.02
C TRP A 162 3.64 15.75 -11.93
N ILE A 163 3.29 14.50 -12.21
CA ILE A 163 3.52 13.38 -11.27
C ILE A 163 5.01 13.28 -10.92
N GLY A 164 5.89 13.37 -11.92
CA GLY A 164 7.35 13.39 -11.75
C GLY A 164 7.82 14.47 -10.78
N ARG A 165 7.38 15.73 -10.99
CA ARG A 165 7.68 16.85 -10.09
C ARG A 165 7.25 16.56 -8.64
N PHE A 166 6.07 16.00 -8.43
CA PHE A 166 5.58 15.72 -7.08
C PHE A 166 6.28 14.52 -6.42
N LEU A 167 6.59 13.47 -7.18
CA LEU A 167 7.42 12.37 -6.68
C LEU A 167 8.79 12.87 -6.23
N ALA A 168 9.43 13.76 -6.99
CA ALA A 168 10.69 14.38 -6.60
C ALA A 168 10.56 15.19 -5.29
N ARG A 169 9.43 15.85 -5.06
CA ARG A 169 9.16 16.54 -3.79
C ARG A 169 8.95 15.57 -2.63
N ILE A 170 8.21 14.47 -2.84
CA ILE A 170 8.08 13.38 -1.85
C ILE A 170 9.46 12.86 -1.48
N HIS A 171 10.29 12.53 -2.47
CA HIS A 171 11.64 12.01 -2.27
C HIS A 171 12.60 13.03 -1.65
N THR A 172 12.41 14.33 -1.90
CA THR A 172 13.19 15.38 -1.25
C THR A 172 12.92 15.44 0.24
N VAL A 173 11.64 15.39 0.65
CA VAL A 173 11.28 15.26 2.08
C VAL A 173 11.74 13.91 2.62
N GLY A 174 11.59 12.84 1.84
CA GLY A 174 11.95 11.48 2.20
C GLY A 174 13.45 11.29 2.43
N ALA A 175 14.30 12.11 1.81
CA ALA A 175 15.75 12.12 2.00
C ALA A 175 16.23 12.77 3.31
N ALA A 176 15.38 13.60 3.94
CA ALA A 176 15.80 14.43 5.07
C ALA A 176 16.17 13.61 6.32
N GLN A 177 15.47 12.49 6.53
CA GLN A 177 15.73 11.54 7.62
C GLN A 177 15.18 10.15 7.24
N PRO A 178 15.75 9.06 7.76
CA PRO A 178 15.22 7.72 7.55
C PRO A 178 14.00 7.46 8.44
N PHE A 179 13.22 6.44 8.10
CA PHE A 179 12.36 5.78 9.07
C PHE A 179 13.20 4.98 10.06
N HIS A 180 12.77 4.91 11.32
CA HIS A 180 13.39 4.11 12.37
C HIS A 180 12.65 2.78 12.58
N HIS A 181 11.33 2.75 12.39
CA HIS A 181 10.48 1.59 12.65
C HIS A 181 9.90 0.96 11.38
N ARG A 182 9.55 1.76 10.37
CA ARG A 182 9.10 1.25 9.07
C ARG A 182 10.22 0.46 8.39
N PRO A 183 9.89 -0.64 7.70
CA PRO A 183 10.91 -1.51 7.13
C PRO A 183 11.61 -0.85 5.94
N THR A 184 12.72 -1.46 5.56
CA THR A 184 13.41 -1.17 4.31
C THR A 184 13.05 -2.23 3.28
N LEU A 185 12.74 -1.82 2.06
CA LEU A 185 12.57 -2.71 0.92
C LEU A 185 13.85 -3.52 0.73
N SER A 186 13.72 -4.84 0.75
CA SER A 186 14.83 -5.79 0.66
C SER A 186 14.41 -7.05 -0.09
N ILE A 187 15.38 -7.72 -0.68
CA ILE A 187 15.22 -9.03 -1.31
C ILE A 187 14.77 -10.04 -0.23
N ASP A 188 15.30 -9.91 0.99
CA ASP A 188 14.90 -10.76 2.11
C ASP A 188 13.39 -10.69 2.38
N THR A 189 12.82 -9.48 2.47
CA THR A 189 11.40 -9.30 2.83
C THR A 189 10.42 -9.46 1.66
N PHE A 190 10.87 -9.32 0.41
CA PHE A 190 9.99 -9.42 -0.77
C PHE A 190 10.20 -10.68 -1.62
N MET A 191 11.30 -11.41 -1.43
CA MET A 191 11.62 -12.60 -2.22
C MET A 191 11.78 -13.83 -1.34
N GLN A 192 12.75 -13.78 -0.42
CA GLN A 192 13.18 -14.94 0.36
C GLN A 192 12.13 -15.34 1.38
N GLU A 193 11.72 -14.41 2.25
CA GLU A 193 10.72 -14.66 3.30
C GLU A 193 9.36 -15.06 2.69
N PRO A 194 8.84 -14.39 1.64
CA PRO A 194 7.65 -14.84 0.92
C PRO A 194 7.74 -16.28 0.41
N LYS A 195 8.84 -16.64 -0.27
CA LYS A 195 9.05 -18.00 -0.80
C LYS A 195 9.12 -19.04 0.33
N ASP A 196 9.87 -18.76 1.39
CA ASP A 196 9.99 -19.68 2.51
C ASP A 196 8.65 -19.86 3.25
N TRP A 197 7.86 -18.79 3.37
CA TRP A 197 6.51 -18.85 3.92
C TRP A 197 5.61 -19.72 3.05
N LEU A 198 5.58 -19.50 1.72
CA LEU A 198 4.74 -20.24 0.78
C LEU A 198 5.04 -21.74 0.80
N CYS A 199 6.33 -22.11 0.79
CA CYS A 199 6.78 -23.51 0.88
C CYS A 199 6.42 -24.14 2.23
N LYS A 200 6.71 -23.44 3.34
CA LYS A 200 6.44 -23.94 4.70
C LYS A 200 4.94 -24.23 4.91
N HIS A 201 4.06 -23.40 4.37
CA HIS A 201 2.61 -23.53 4.51
C HIS A 201 1.95 -24.35 3.40
N LYS A 202 2.74 -24.90 2.47
CA LYS A 202 2.24 -25.69 1.32
C LYS A 202 1.17 -24.95 0.52
N ALA A 203 1.37 -23.64 0.33
CA ALA A 203 0.43 -22.78 -0.40
C ALA A 203 0.43 -23.07 -1.92
N ILE A 204 1.48 -23.73 -2.42
CA ILE A 204 1.66 -24.08 -3.82
C ILE A 204 1.25 -25.53 -4.04
N PRO A 205 0.37 -25.84 -5.03
CA PRO A 205 0.03 -27.21 -5.38
C PRO A 205 1.27 -28.04 -5.73
N MET A 206 1.33 -29.26 -5.21
CA MET A 206 2.50 -30.15 -5.36
C MET A 206 2.92 -30.38 -6.82
N GLU A 207 1.97 -30.36 -7.76
CA GLU A 207 2.22 -30.55 -9.19
C GLU A 207 2.92 -29.35 -9.86
N VAL A 208 2.87 -28.16 -9.27
CA VAL A 208 3.50 -26.92 -9.79
C VAL A 208 4.70 -26.49 -8.94
N GLU A 209 4.74 -26.89 -7.66
CA GLU A 209 5.72 -26.43 -6.67
C GLU A 209 7.16 -26.49 -7.16
N ARG A 210 7.56 -27.60 -7.81
CA ARG A 210 8.94 -27.75 -8.30
C ARG A 210 9.28 -26.72 -9.38
N ALA A 211 8.41 -26.58 -10.38
CA ALA A 211 8.62 -25.64 -11.48
C ALA A 211 8.67 -24.18 -10.98
N TRP A 212 7.81 -23.85 -10.01
CA TRP A 212 7.81 -22.52 -9.39
C TRP A 212 9.10 -22.26 -8.59
N GLN A 213 9.58 -23.23 -7.81
CA GLN A 213 10.86 -23.10 -7.09
C GLN A 213 12.04 -22.96 -8.04
N ASP A 214 12.06 -23.71 -9.15
CA ASP A 214 13.12 -23.63 -10.16
C ASP A 214 13.13 -22.27 -10.87
N ALA A 215 11.96 -21.71 -11.22
CA ALA A 215 11.85 -20.37 -11.78
C ALA A 215 12.24 -19.28 -10.77
N TRP A 216 11.79 -19.40 -9.52
CA TRP A 216 12.19 -18.49 -8.44
C TRP A 216 13.71 -18.46 -8.24
N GLN A 217 14.36 -19.64 -8.26
CA GLN A 217 15.82 -19.74 -8.10
C GLN A 217 16.54 -19.08 -9.27
N GLN A 218 16.09 -19.30 -10.50
CA GLN A 218 16.67 -18.65 -11.68
C GLN A 218 16.54 -17.13 -11.62
N ALA A 219 15.40 -16.60 -11.18
CA ALA A 219 15.21 -15.17 -11.00
C ALA A 219 16.21 -14.59 -9.97
N MET A 220 16.42 -15.28 -8.85
CA MET A 220 17.44 -14.92 -7.86
C MET A 220 18.86 -14.94 -8.44
N ASP A 221 19.20 -15.98 -9.20
CA ASP A 221 20.53 -16.12 -9.81
C ASP A 221 20.81 -14.97 -10.80
N VAL A 222 19.80 -14.53 -11.56
CA VAL A 222 19.91 -13.37 -12.46
C VAL A 222 20.13 -12.08 -11.68
N MET A 223 19.36 -11.82 -10.62
CA MET A 223 19.53 -10.63 -9.77
C MET A 223 20.92 -10.60 -9.12
N HIS A 224 21.39 -11.74 -8.61
CA HIS A 224 22.72 -11.88 -8.02
C HIS A 224 23.82 -11.63 -9.07
N THR A 225 23.70 -12.20 -10.27
CA THR A 225 24.66 -12.03 -11.35
C THR A 225 24.74 -10.56 -11.82
N ALA A 226 23.62 -9.84 -11.79
CA ALA A 226 23.55 -8.42 -12.10
C ALA A 226 24.09 -7.51 -10.97
N GLY A 227 24.53 -8.06 -9.84
CA GLY A 227 25.06 -7.29 -8.72
C GLY A 227 24.00 -6.47 -7.97
N LEU A 228 22.75 -6.90 -8.04
CA LEU A 228 21.58 -6.17 -7.50
C LEU A 228 21.27 -6.52 -6.05
N GLY A 229 22.20 -7.17 -5.37
CA GLY A 229 22.09 -7.52 -3.95
C GLY A 229 22.27 -9.00 -3.72
N SER A 230 22.29 -9.35 -2.44
CA SER A 230 22.18 -10.74 -2.01
C SER A 230 21.19 -10.83 -0.89
N ALA A 231 20.25 -11.78 -0.99
CA ALA A 231 19.54 -12.24 0.20
C ALA A 231 20.60 -12.47 1.30
N HIS A 232 20.37 -11.96 2.51
CA HIS A 232 21.30 -11.92 3.66
C HIS A 232 22.23 -10.68 3.81
N GLY A 233 21.94 -9.54 3.18
CA GLY A 233 22.29 -8.24 3.76
C GLY A 233 23.17 -7.32 2.91
N SER A 234 22.83 -6.02 3.02
CA SER A 234 23.20 -4.90 2.14
C SER A 234 22.62 -4.99 0.73
N ASP A 235 21.31 -5.23 0.63
CA ASP A 235 20.58 -4.97 -0.62
C ASP A 235 20.72 -3.49 -0.97
N TRP A 236 20.99 -3.21 -2.25
CA TRP A 236 21.05 -1.84 -2.78
C TRP A 236 22.15 -0.93 -2.17
N PRO A 237 23.38 -1.40 -1.87
CA PRO A 237 24.34 -0.63 -1.08
C PRO A 237 24.89 0.61 -1.82
N GLN A 238 24.76 0.63 -3.15
CA GLN A 238 25.17 1.74 -4.00
C GLN A 238 24.08 2.81 -4.21
N PHE A 239 22.86 2.58 -3.71
CA PHE A 239 21.72 3.45 -3.92
C PHE A 239 21.35 4.20 -2.64
N GLN A 240 20.89 5.44 -2.81
CA GLN A 240 20.39 6.21 -1.67
C GLN A 240 19.01 5.69 -1.27
N MET A 241 18.87 5.27 -0.02
CA MET A 241 17.58 4.85 0.52
C MET A 241 16.82 6.06 1.05
N LEU A 242 15.59 6.22 0.59
CA LEU A 242 14.69 7.34 0.91
C LEU A 242 13.44 6.81 1.60
N ARG A 243 12.76 7.64 2.38
CA ARG A 243 11.35 7.35 2.71
C ARG A 243 10.52 7.55 1.45
N LEU A 244 9.81 6.49 1.06
CA LEU A 244 9.01 6.42 -0.16
C LEU A 244 7.52 6.39 0.17
N HIS A 245 6.69 6.62 -0.84
CA HIS A 245 5.30 6.15 -0.85
C HIS A 245 5.25 4.62 -0.78
N GLY A 246 6.15 3.92 -1.49
CA GLY A 246 6.34 2.47 -1.44
C GLY A 246 5.36 1.65 -2.28
N ASP A 247 4.19 2.22 -2.60
CA ASP A 247 3.13 1.64 -3.44
C ASP A 247 2.52 2.67 -4.40
N CYS A 248 3.35 3.50 -5.02
CA CYS A 248 2.91 4.53 -5.95
C CYS A 248 2.47 3.95 -7.31
N HIS A 249 1.18 3.69 -7.47
CA HIS A 249 0.55 3.25 -8.71
C HIS A 249 -0.69 4.10 -9.01
N PRO A 250 -1.28 4.05 -10.22
CA PRO A 250 -2.36 4.96 -10.62
C PRO A 250 -3.60 4.93 -9.70
N GLY A 251 -3.90 3.77 -9.10
CA GLY A 251 -4.97 3.64 -8.10
C GLY A 251 -4.76 4.46 -6.80
N ASN A 252 -3.52 4.82 -6.46
CA ASN A 252 -3.16 5.60 -5.26
C ASN A 252 -2.88 7.08 -5.60
N ILE A 253 -3.23 7.52 -6.81
CA ILE A 253 -3.12 8.91 -7.26
C ILE A 253 -4.52 9.39 -7.64
N LEU A 254 -5.01 10.41 -6.94
CA LEU A 254 -6.24 11.11 -7.29
C LEU A 254 -5.89 12.37 -8.06
N TRP A 255 -6.37 12.50 -9.28
CA TRP A 255 -6.13 13.64 -10.15
C TRP A 255 -7.34 14.56 -10.20
N THR A 256 -7.13 15.84 -9.87
CA THR A 256 -8.08 16.92 -10.16
C THR A 256 -7.50 17.79 -11.27
N PRO A 257 -8.23 18.09 -12.35
CA PRO A 257 -7.78 19.01 -13.40
C PRO A 257 -7.22 20.33 -12.84
N ALA A 258 -6.13 20.83 -13.42
CA ALA A 258 -5.36 21.98 -12.91
C ALA A 258 -6.16 23.29 -12.89
N ASP A 259 -7.19 23.39 -13.72
CA ASP A 259 -8.09 24.53 -13.84
C ASP A 259 -9.20 24.56 -12.76
N LEU A 260 -9.36 23.48 -11.99
CA LEU A 260 -10.32 23.41 -10.90
C LEU A 260 -9.69 23.76 -9.54
N PRO A 261 -10.47 24.24 -8.56
CA PRO A 261 -9.98 24.46 -7.20
C PRO A 261 -9.38 23.17 -6.61
N GLY A 262 -8.12 23.23 -6.16
CA GLY A 262 -7.39 22.05 -5.69
C GLY A 262 -6.86 21.15 -6.80
N GLY A 263 -6.69 21.69 -8.02
CA GLY A 263 -6.11 21.01 -9.17
C GLY A 263 -4.68 20.50 -8.93
N GLY A 264 -4.37 19.37 -9.56
CA GLY A 264 -3.14 18.60 -9.38
C GLY A 264 -3.40 17.17 -8.89
N PRO A 265 -2.34 16.35 -8.78
CA PRO A 265 -2.39 15.04 -8.16
C PRO A 265 -2.50 15.17 -6.64
N HIS A 266 -3.20 14.24 -6.03
CA HIS A 266 -3.22 13.99 -4.59
C HIS A 266 -2.80 12.53 -4.39
N PHE A 267 -1.67 12.32 -3.72
CA PHE A 267 -1.22 10.98 -3.38
C PHE A 267 -1.95 10.52 -2.13
N VAL A 268 -2.47 9.31 -2.17
CA VAL A 268 -3.25 8.71 -1.08
C VAL A 268 -2.63 7.38 -0.66
N ASP A 269 -2.94 6.97 0.55
CA ASP A 269 -2.55 5.68 1.14
C ASP A 269 -1.04 5.46 1.28
N LEU A 270 -0.45 6.08 2.29
CA LEU A 270 0.94 5.84 2.69
C LEU A 270 1.11 4.56 3.55
N ASP A 271 0.15 3.63 3.55
CA ASP A 271 0.22 2.39 4.37
C ASP A 271 1.45 1.55 4.09
N ASP A 272 1.97 1.64 2.86
CA ASP A 272 3.13 0.90 2.38
C ASP A 272 4.39 1.75 2.31
N ALA A 273 4.36 2.97 2.90
CA ALA A 273 5.53 3.82 3.05
C ALA A 273 6.64 3.07 3.78
N ARG A 274 7.84 3.14 3.22
CA ARG A 274 9.01 2.36 3.63
C ARG A 274 10.29 3.02 3.14
N MET A 275 11.43 2.53 3.62
CA MET A 275 12.72 2.92 3.05
C MET A 275 12.97 2.17 1.73
N GLY A 276 13.43 2.85 0.68
CA GLY A 276 13.71 2.22 -0.61
C GLY A 276 14.43 3.14 -1.62
N PRO A 277 14.83 2.60 -2.78
CA PRO A 277 15.33 3.39 -3.90
C PRO A 277 14.20 4.21 -4.55
N ALA A 278 14.49 5.40 -5.06
CA ALA A 278 13.50 6.31 -5.64
C ALA A 278 12.66 5.64 -6.74
N VAL A 279 13.29 4.83 -7.60
CA VAL A 279 12.65 4.15 -8.74
C VAL A 279 11.46 3.28 -8.33
N GLN A 280 11.38 2.82 -7.07
CA GLN A 280 10.24 2.06 -6.56
C GLN A 280 8.92 2.83 -6.69
N ASP A 281 8.92 4.16 -6.58
CA ASP A 281 7.70 4.97 -6.73
C ASP A 281 7.44 5.39 -8.19
N LEU A 282 8.32 5.04 -9.14
CA LEU A 282 8.21 5.44 -10.54
C LEU A 282 7.73 4.29 -11.44
N TRP A 283 8.30 3.09 -11.27
CA TRP A 283 8.16 2.03 -12.29
C TRP A 283 6.73 1.49 -12.44
N MET A 284 5.91 1.59 -11.39
CA MET A 284 4.52 1.12 -11.39
C MET A 284 3.56 2.02 -12.15
N LEU A 285 4.03 3.19 -12.58
CA LEU A 285 3.30 4.10 -13.48
C LEU A 285 3.54 3.77 -14.96
N LEU A 286 4.49 2.89 -15.26
CA LEU A 286 4.84 2.53 -16.63
C LEU A 286 3.95 1.39 -17.15
N SER A 287 3.46 1.51 -18.38
CA SER A 287 2.58 0.54 -19.01
C SER A 287 2.84 0.44 -20.52
N GLY A 288 2.36 -0.66 -21.12
CA GLY A 288 2.50 -0.90 -22.56
C GLY A 288 3.85 -1.48 -22.98
N ASP A 289 4.14 -1.37 -24.28
CA ASP A 289 5.36 -1.90 -24.88
C ASP A 289 6.62 -1.12 -24.42
N ARG A 290 7.80 -1.63 -24.76
CA ARG A 290 9.08 -1.03 -24.38
C ARG A 290 9.24 0.42 -24.83
N LYS A 291 8.73 0.79 -26.01
CA LYS A 291 8.82 2.15 -26.55
C LYS A 291 7.90 3.08 -25.76
N GLN A 292 6.69 2.63 -25.45
CA GLN A 292 5.73 3.36 -24.61
C GLN A 292 6.29 3.58 -23.20
N ARG A 293 6.77 2.51 -22.54
CA ARG A 293 7.39 2.61 -21.20
C ARG A 293 8.58 3.55 -21.17
N SER A 294 9.43 3.53 -22.19
CA SER A 294 10.58 4.45 -22.30
C SER A 294 10.13 5.90 -22.44
N GLY A 295 9.11 6.17 -23.28
CA GLY A 295 8.53 7.50 -23.43
C GLY A 295 7.87 8.02 -22.16
N GLN A 296 7.09 7.19 -21.47
CA GLN A 296 6.46 7.53 -20.19
C GLN A 296 7.50 7.85 -19.11
N LEU A 297 8.55 7.01 -19.01
CA LEU A 297 9.62 7.23 -18.06
C LEU A 297 10.40 8.51 -18.38
N SER A 298 10.62 8.85 -19.65
CA SER A 298 11.24 10.12 -20.04
C SER A 298 10.44 11.30 -19.49
N MET A 299 9.12 11.33 -19.73
CA MET A 299 8.25 12.43 -19.25
C MET A 299 8.21 12.51 -17.72
N LEU A 300 8.16 11.37 -17.03
CA LEU A 300 8.25 11.32 -15.57
C LEU A 300 9.58 11.91 -15.07
N LEU A 301 10.70 11.53 -15.69
CA LEU A 301 12.02 12.00 -15.29
C LEU A 301 12.25 13.48 -15.66
N ASP A 302 11.73 13.93 -16.81
CA ASP A 302 11.75 15.35 -17.21
C ASP A 302 11.06 16.24 -16.16
N GLY A 303 9.96 15.76 -15.57
CA GLY A 303 9.33 16.41 -14.43
C GLY A 303 10.10 16.25 -13.11
N TYR A 304 10.58 15.06 -12.82
CA TYR A 304 11.29 14.73 -11.58
C TYR A 304 12.58 15.55 -11.42
N GLU A 305 13.40 15.60 -12.48
CA GLU A 305 14.70 16.26 -12.52
C GLU A 305 14.62 17.80 -12.53
N GLN A 306 13.42 18.38 -12.68
CA GLN A 306 13.19 19.81 -12.40
C GLN A 306 13.33 20.15 -10.90
N VAL A 307 13.19 19.15 -10.02
CA VAL A 307 13.20 19.34 -8.56
C VAL A 307 14.38 18.60 -7.91
N ARG A 308 14.70 17.39 -8.37
CA ARG A 308 15.75 16.54 -7.78
C ARG A 308 16.38 15.64 -8.84
N ASP A 309 17.71 15.52 -8.85
CA ASP A 309 18.41 14.58 -9.72
C ASP A 309 17.96 13.12 -9.49
N PHE A 310 17.79 12.36 -10.58
CA PHE A 310 17.52 10.94 -10.52
C PHE A 310 18.77 10.13 -10.84
N ASP A 311 19.10 9.15 -10.00
CA ASP A 311 20.20 8.25 -10.26
C ASP A 311 19.79 7.22 -11.32
N ARG A 312 20.20 7.44 -12.57
CA ARG A 312 19.88 6.56 -13.70
C ARG A 312 20.34 5.11 -13.51
N ARG A 313 21.27 4.82 -12.57
CA ARG A 313 21.63 3.45 -12.20
C ARG A 313 20.46 2.69 -11.58
N GLU A 314 19.51 3.38 -10.95
CA GLU A 314 18.30 2.79 -10.37
C GLU A 314 17.36 2.19 -11.43
N LEU A 315 17.51 2.54 -12.72
CA LEU A 315 16.73 1.93 -13.80
C LEU A 315 16.97 0.42 -13.91
N ALA A 316 18.14 -0.06 -13.48
CA ALA A 316 18.45 -1.48 -13.39
C ALA A 316 17.57 -2.22 -12.36
N LEU A 317 16.87 -1.50 -11.48
CA LEU A 317 16.04 -2.09 -10.43
C LEU A 317 14.59 -2.29 -10.85
N ILE A 318 14.17 -1.77 -12.00
CA ILE A 318 12.75 -1.83 -12.42
C ILE A 318 12.23 -3.26 -12.48
N GLU A 319 12.88 -4.12 -13.27
CA GLU A 319 12.47 -5.52 -13.44
C GLU A 319 12.71 -6.37 -12.17
N PRO A 320 13.83 -6.19 -11.44
CA PRO A 320 14.00 -6.81 -10.12
C PRO A 320 12.89 -6.45 -9.12
N LEU A 321 12.57 -5.16 -8.95
CA LEU A 321 11.51 -4.72 -8.02
C LEU A 321 10.14 -5.23 -8.43
N ARG A 322 9.86 -5.32 -9.75
CA ARG A 322 8.64 -5.95 -10.27
C ARG A 322 8.59 -7.44 -9.91
N THR A 323 9.70 -8.16 -10.09
CA THR A 323 9.82 -9.58 -9.72
C THR A 323 9.62 -9.80 -8.22
N LEU A 324 10.26 -8.97 -7.38
CA LEU A 324 10.07 -8.95 -5.93
C LEU A 324 8.59 -8.75 -5.56
N ARG A 325 7.92 -7.79 -6.21
CA ARG A 325 6.49 -7.53 -5.98
C ARG A 325 5.62 -8.73 -6.34
N LEU A 326 5.90 -9.45 -7.42
CA LEU A 326 5.12 -10.64 -7.83
C LEU A 326 5.15 -11.75 -6.77
N VAL A 327 6.35 -12.08 -6.28
CA VAL A 327 6.54 -13.14 -5.28
C VAL A 327 5.95 -12.71 -3.93
N HIS A 328 6.21 -11.47 -3.50
CA HIS A 328 5.61 -10.91 -2.30
C HIS A 328 4.09 -10.90 -2.35
N TYR A 329 3.48 -10.53 -3.49
CA TYR A 329 2.02 -10.49 -3.66
C TYR A 329 1.37 -11.87 -3.50
N SER A 330 2.00 -12.92 -4.04
CA SER A 330 1.52 -14.30 -3.87
C SER A 330 1.48 -14.73 -2.40
N ALA A 331 2.54 -14.42 -1.63
CA ALA A 331 2.57 -14.67 -0.19
C ALA A 331 1.60 -13.78 0.59
N TRP A 332 1.42 -12.53 0.15
CA TRP A 332 0.49 -11.57 0.75
C TRP A 332 -0.96 -12.08 0.69
N LEU A 333 -1.38 -12.62 -0.46
CA LEU A 333 -2.68 -13.29 -0.63
C LEU A 333 -2.80 -14.51 0.28
N ALA A 334 -1.78 -15.38 0.27
CA ALA A 334 -1.80 -16.62 1.04
C ALA A 334 -1.93 -16.37 2.56
N ARG A 335 -1.24 -15.35 3.08
CA ARG A 335 -1.27 -14.97 4.50
C ARG A 335 -2.62 -14.44 4.97
N ARG A 336 -3.46 -13.98 4.04
CA ARG A 336 -4.75 -13.35 4.32
C ARG A 336 -5.92 -14.21 3.87
N TRP A 337 -5.66 -15.46 3.49
CA TRP A 337 -6.68 -16.32 2.91
C TRP A 337 -7.84 -16.65 3.87
N ASP A 338 -7.58 -16.64 5.18
CA ASP A 338 -8.60 -16.81 6.22
C ASP A 338 -9.49 -15.57 6.41
N ASP A 339 -9.16 -14.42 5.82
CA ASP A 339 -10.04 -13.26 5.77
C ASP A 339 -11.10 -13.47 4.66
N PRO A 340 -12.41 -13.54 4.99
CA PRO A 340 -13.46 -13.92 4.05
C PRO A 340 -13.52 -13.09 2.76
N ILE A 341 -13.08 -11.82 2.79
CA ILE A 341 -13.04 -10.99 1.59
C ILE A 341 -12.01 -11.48 0.56
N PHE A 342 -10.97 -12.20 0.96
CA PHE A 342 -9.92 -12.66 0.05
C PHE A 342 -10.41 -13.78 -0.89
N PRO A 343 -10.98 -14.89 -0.39
CA PRO A 343 -11.56 -15.91 -1.28
C PRO A 343 -12.67 -15.38 -2.19
N ILE A 344 -13.44 -14.38 -1.74
CA ILE A 344 -14.50 -13.74 -2.54
C ILE A 344 -13.93 -12.95 -3.71
N ASN A 345 -12.87 -12.17 -3.49
CA ASN A 345 -12.30 -11.28 -4.50
C ASN A 345 -11.19 -11.93 -5.34
N PHE A 346 -10.56 -12.99 -4.83
CA PHE A 346 -9.47 -13.71 -5.49
C PHE A 346 -9.78 -15.21 -5.63
N PRO A 347 -10.96 -15.62 -6.15
CA PRO A 347 -11.38 -17.03 -6.18
C PRO A 347 -10.47 -17.95 -7.02
N TRP A 348 -9.64 -17.36 -7.87
CA TRP A 348 -8.64 -18.06 -8.70
C TRP A 348 -7.35 -18.39 -7.94
N PHE A 349 -7.10 -17.76 -6.79
CA PHE A 349 -5.87 -17.95 -6.03
C PHE A 349 -5.81 -19.36 -5.40
N GLY A 350 -4.61 -19.92 -5.28
CA GLY A 350 -4.39 -21.28 -4.77
C GLY A 350 -4.62 -22.40 -5.79
N THR A 351 -5.18 -22.10 -6.97
CA THR A 351 -5.37 -23.09 -8.03
C THR A 351 -4.06 -23.43 -8.76
N PRO A 352 -3.92 -24.65 -9.33
CA PRO A 352 -2.76 -24.97 -10.17
C PRO A 352 -2.59 -24.00 -11.35
N ASP A 353 -3.68 -23.53 -11.94
CA ASP A 353 -3.64 -22.61 -13.08
C ASP A 353 -3.02 -21.26 -12.70
N TYR A 354 -3.39 -20.70 -11.55
CA TYR A 354 -2.75 -19.49 -11.02
C TYR A 354 -1.24 -19.69 -10.85
N TRP A 355 -0.82 -20.79 -10.22
CA TRP A 355 0.60 -21.04 -9.97
C TRP A 355 1.39 -21.35 -11.24
N ARG A 356 0.79 -22.00 -12.25
CA ARG A 356 1.43 -22.14 -13.58
C ARG A 356 1.58 -20.78 -14.26
N GLY A 357 0.60 -19.89 -14.13
CA GLY A 357 0.72 -18.50 -14.55
C GLY A 357 1.85 -17.75 -13.83
N GLN A 358 2.03 -17.98 -12.52
CA GLN A 358 3.16 -17.40 -11.78
C GLN A 358 4.52 -17.90 -12.27
N VAL A 359 4.63 -19.18 -12.65
CA VAL A 359 5.85 -19.71 -13.30
C VAL A 359 6.16 -18.93 -14.57
N GLN A 360 5.17 -18.81 -15.47
CA GLN A 360 5.32 -18.08 -16.73
C GLN A 360 5.71 -16.61 -16.50
N MET A 361 5.07 -15.94 -15.55
CA MET A 361 5.42 -14.56 -15.18
C MET A 361 6.86 -14.43 -14.67
N LEU A 362 7.36 -15.40 -13.89
CA LEU A 362 8.75 -15.40 -13.44
C LEU A 362 9.73 -15.65 -14.59
N GLU A 363 9.41 -16.56 -15.52
CA GLU A 363 10.19 -16.80 -16.74
C GLU A 363 10.28 -15.54 -17.61
N GLU A 364 9.16 -14.84 -17.83
CA GLU A 364 9.14 -13.56 -18.54
C GLU A 364 9.96 -12.49 -17.82
N GLN A 365 9.90 -12.41 -16.49
CA GLN A 365 10.70 -11.45 -15.73
C GLN A 365 12.20 -11.78 -15.76
N ILE A 366 12.58 -13.06 -15.80
CA ILE A 366 13.97 -13.49 -16.00
C ILE A 366 14.51 -12.95 -17.32
N GLU A 367 13.74 -13.08 -18.41
CA GLU A 367 14.11 -12.53 -19.72
C GLU A 367 14.21 -11.00 -19.67
N GLN A 368 13.22 -10.32 -19.07
CA GLN A 368 13.21 -8.85 -18.97
C GLN A 368 14.35 -8.29 -18.13
N MET A 369 14.77 -8.96 -17.06
CA MET A 369 15.94 -8.55 -16.27
C MET A 369 17.26 -8.64 -17.06
N GLN A 370 17.31 -9.43 -18.11
CA GLN A 370 18.50 -9.59 -18.98
C GLN A 370 18.46 -8.67 -20.21
N GLU A 371 17.32 -8.04 -20.50
CA GLU A 371 17.21 -7.05 -21.56
C GLU A 371 18.01 -5.77 -21.23
N PRO A 372 18.38 -4.97 -22.25
CA PRO A 372 18.89 -3.62 -22.00
C PRO A 372 17.91 -2.79 -21.16
N LEU A 373 18.43 -1.84 -20.38
CA LEU A 373 17.61 -0.92 -19.60
C LEU A 373 16.73 -0.02 -20.49
N LEU A 374 15.61 0.48 -19.93
CA LEU A 374 14.80 1.49 -20.60
C LEU A 374 15.67 2.72 -20.94
N MET A 375 15.41 3.34 -22.09
CA MET A 375 16.16 4.50 -22.58
C MET A 375 15.40 5.77 -22.22
N VAL A 376 16.10 6.71 -21.59
CA VAL A 376 15.58 7.99 -21.09
C VAL A 376 16.67 9.03 -21.04
#